data_AF-A0A7C3MUV0-F1
#
_entry.id   AF-A0A7C3MUV0-F1
#
_cell.length_a   1.000
_cell.length_b   1.000
_cell.length_c   1.000
_cell.angle_alpha   90.00
_cell.angle_beta   90.00
_cell.angle_gamma   90.00
#
_symmetry.space_group_name_H-M   'P 1'
#
loop_
_entity.id
_entity.type
_entity.pdbx_description
1 polymer ?
#
loop_
_entity_poly.entity_id
_entity_poly.type
_entity_poly.pdbx_seq_one_letter_code
_entity_poly.pdbx_strand_id
1 'polypeptide(L)' 'MIAPFAMLGVQELWPIAIVVLVLFGAKRLPEMARSMGQGIKEFKKGLREIDEEDDRPAPRAASEDKVAKEQSSNT' A
#
# COMPACT_ATOMS: atom_id res chain seq x y z
N MET A 1 39.09 -16.38 -0.17
CA MET A 1 38.82 -14.94 -0.39
C MET A 1 37.39 -14.85 -0.90
N ILE A 2 36.42 -14.79 0.03
CA ILE A 2 35.00 -14.89 -0.27
C ILE A 2 34.55 -13.50 -0.75
N ALA A 3 34.05 -13.39 -1.98
CA ALA A 3 33.55 -12.13 -2.52
C ALA A 3 32.32 -11.67 -1.71
N PRO A 4 32.42 -10.59 -0.90
CA PRO A 4 31.28 -10.11 -0.12
C PRO A 4 30.21 -9.47 -1.03
N PHE A 5 30.54 -9.28 -2.31
CA PHE A 5 29.74 -8.63 -3.33
C PHE A 5 28.61 -9.49 -3.95
N ALA A 6 28.37 -10.70 -3.47
CA ALA A 6 27.23 -11.51 -3.93
C ALA A 6 26.05 -11.56 -2.95
N MET A 7 26.23 -11.09 -1.70
CA MET A 7 25.17 -10.99 -0.68
C MET A 7 24.63 -9.54 -0.53
N LEU A 8 24.82 -8.70 -1.56
CA LEU A 8 24.72 -7.23 -1.51
C LEU A 8 23.32 -6.62 -1.42
N GLY A 9 22.25 -7.40 -1.38
CA GLY A 9 20.90 -6.80 -1.44
C GLY A 9 20.61 -5.86 -0.26
N VAL A 10 20.95 -6.30 0.96
CA VAL A 10 20.61 -5.57 2.19
C VAL A 10 21.84 -4.89 2.81
N GLN A 11 23.03 -5.45 2.60
CA GLN A 11 24.26 -4.99 3.26
C GLN A 11 24.73 -3.61 2.78
N GLU A 12 24.51 -3.27 1.50
CA GLU A 12 24.86 -1.95 0.94
C GLU A 12 23.78 -0.90 1.19
N LEU A 13 22.52 -1.35 1.33
CA LEU A 13 21.40 -0.43 1.56
C LEU A 13 21.41 0.15 2.98
N TRP A 14 21.93 -0.61 3.96
CA TRP A 14 21.98 -0.20 5.35
C TRP A 14 22.73 1.12 5.62
N PRO A 15 23.98 1.33 5.15
CA PRO A 15 24.68 2.60 5.34
C PRO A 15 23.99 3.78 4.66
N ILE A 16 23.41 3.57 3.47
CA ILE A 16 22.65 4.62 2.76
C ILE A 16 21.41 5.00 3.56
N ALA A 17 20.67 4.01 4.06
CA ALA A 17 19.49 4.24 4.89
C ALA A 17 19.85 5.04 6.15
N ILE A 18 20.97 4.73 6.82
CA ILE A 18 21.44 5.49 7.99
C ILE A 18 21.72 6.96 7.62
N VAL A 19 22.45 7.23 6.54
CA VAL A 19 22.76 8.61 6.11
C VAL A 19 21.47 9.38 5.84
N VAL A 20 20.54 8.79 5.10
CA VAL A 20 19.22 9.38 4.84
C VAL A 20 18.45 9.62 6.14
N LEU A 21 18.48 8.67 7.08
CA LEU A 21 17.82 8.81 8.38
C LEU A 21 18.41 9.93 9.23
N VAL A 22 19.71 10.19 9.13
CA VAL A 22 20.37 11.30 9.85
C VAL A 22 20.03 12.65 9.23
N LEU A 23 20.05 12.75 7.90
CA LEU A 23 19.73 14.00 7.18
C LEU A 23 18.26 14.39 7.30
N PHE A 24 17.36 13.42 7.12
CA PHE A 24 15.91 13.67 7.10
C PHE A 24 15.25 13.38 8.45
N GLY A 25 15.84 12.55 9.30
CA GLY A 25 15.26 12.10 10.56
C GLY A 25 14.37 10.86 10.41
N ALA A 26 14.37 10.00 11.42
CA ALA A 26 13.58 8.76 11.45
C ALA A 26 12.06 8.96 11.33
N LYS A 27 11.57 10.17 11.66
CA LYS A 27 10.14 10.51 11.62
C LYS A 27 9.68 11.05 10.27
N ARG A 28 10.54 11.76 9.52
CA ARG A 28 10.15 12.39 8.24
C ARG A 28 10.01 11.40 7.10
N LEU A 29 10.89 10.39 7.04
CA LEU A 29 10.82 9.35 6.01
C LEU A 29 9.46 8.63 5.96
N PRO A 30 8.95 8.07 7.08
CA PRO A 30 7.65 7.38 7.07
C PRO A 30 6.47 8.35 6.92
N GLU A 31 6.59 9.59 7.40
CA GLU A 31 5.56 10.61 7.25
C GLU A 31 5.38 11.00 5.78
N MET A 32 6.48 11.27 5.06
CA MET A 32 6.47 11.54 3.63
C MET A 32 6.00 10.32 2.81
N ALA A 33 6.44 9.12 3.18
CA ALA A 33 6.00 7.90 2.51
C ALA A 33 4.48 7.66 2.69
N ARG A 34 3.92 7.97 3.86
CA ARG A 34 2.47 7.85 4.10
C ARG A 34 1.66 8.83 3.27
N SER A 35 2.04 10.11 3.24
CA SER A 35 1.32 11.11 2.44
C SER A 35 1.43 10.83 0.93
N MET A 36 2.63 10.46 0.46
CA MET A 36 2.84 10.06 -0.93
C MET A 36 2.08 8.78 -1.28
N GLY A 37 2.08 7.80 -0.38
CA GLY A 37 1.36 6.54 -0.56
C GLY A 37 -0.16 6.71 -0.65
N GLN A 38 -0.73 7.66 0.11
CA GLN A 38 -2.15 8.02 -0.02
C GLN A 38 -2.46 8.62 -1.39
N GLY A 39 -1.65 9.56 -1.89
CA GLY A 39 -1.81 10.13 -3.23
C GLY A 39 -1.69 9.08 -4.34
N ILE A 40 -0.70 8.19 -4.26
CA ILE A 40 -0.53 7.09 -5.23
C ILE A 40 -1.74 6.13 -5.17
N LYS A 41 -2.28 5.87 -3.98
CA LYS A 41 -3.44 4.98 -3.81
C LYS A 41 -4.69 5.58 -4.47
N GLU A 42 -4.97 6.86 -4.26
CA GLU A 42 -6.10 7.54 -4.88
C GLU A 42 -5.92 7.68 -6.40
N PHE A 43 -4.70 7.99 -6.85
CA PHE A 43 -4.36 8.03 -8.27
C PHE A 43 -4.61 6.67 -8.94
N LYS A 44 -4.13 5.58 -8.34
CA LYS A 44 -4.36 4.21 -8.86
C LYS A 44 -5.84 3.82 -8.83
N LYS A 45 -6.61 4.31 -7.86
CA LYS A 45 -8.05 4.09 -7.78
C LYS A 45 -8.78 4.80 -8.92
N GLY A 46 -8.48 6.07 -9.17
CA GLY A 46 -9.05 6.82 -10.28
C GLY A 46 -8.71 6.23 -11.66
N LEU A 47 -7.47 5.74 -11.84
CA LEU A 47 -7.09 5.04 -13.07
C LEU A 47 -7.93 3.76 -13.29
N ARG A 48 -8.17 2.98 -12.24
CA ARG A 48 -9.00 1.77 -12.32
C ARG A 48 -10.47 2.09 -12.61
N GLU A 49 -11.01 3.14 -12.01
CA GLU A 49 -12.39 3.57 -12.28
C GLU A 49 -12.57 4.00 -13.74
N ILE A 50 -11.58 4.68 -14.33
CA ILE A 50 -11.59 5.06 -15.76
C ILE A 50 -11.49 3.81 -16.65
N ASP A 51 -10.58 2.88 -16.34
CA ASP A 51 -10.42 1.63 -17.09
C ASP A 51 -11.69 0.74 -17.00
N GLU A 52 -12.38 0.76 -15.86
CA GLU A 52 -13.64 0.02 -15.65
C GLU A 52 -14.86 0.71 -16.31
N GLU A 53 -14.84 2.04 -16.48
CA GLU A 53 -15.91 2.79 -17.17
C GLU A 53 -15.95 2.54 -18.68
N ASP A 54 -14.82 2.16 -19.30
CA ASP A 54 -14.76 1.79 -20.72
C ASP A 54 -15.23 0.33 -20.96
N ASP A 55 -15.36 -0.49 -19.91
CA ASP A 55 -15.66 -1.93 -20.02
C ASP A 55 -16.60 -2.44 -18.89
N ARG A 56 -17.89 -2.04 -18.97
CA ARG A 56 -19.15 -2.66 -18.38
C ARG A 56 -19.84 -1.97 -17.18
N PRO A 57 -21.19 -2.16 -17.04
CA PRO A 57 -21.99 -1.51 -16.01
C PRO A 57 -21.68 -1.98 -14.59
N ALA A 58 -21.68 -1.00 -13.69
CA ALA A 58 -21.61 -0.97 -12.21
C ALA A 58 -22.24 -2.16 -11.44
N PRO A 59 -22.14 -2.20 -10.10
CA PRO A 59 -20.97 -2.09 -9.21
C PRO A 59 -20.93 -3.28 -8.23
N ARG A 60 -19.75 -3.87 -7.96
CA ARG A 60 -19.57 -4.86 -6.89
C ARG A 60 -18.34 -4.52 -6.06
N ALA A 61 -18.54 -3.90 -4.90
CA ALA A 61 -17.73 -4.09 -3.69
C ALA A 61 -18.06 -3.01 -2.64
N ALA A 62 -19.19 -3.15 -1.92
CA ALA A 62 -19.36 -2.57 -0.58
C ALA A 62 -20.65 -3.04 0.11
N SER A 63 -20.91 -4.35 0.18
CA SER A 63 -21.92 -4.88 1.12
C SER A 63 -21.76 -6.39 1.33
N GLU A 64 -20.64 -6.79 1.93
CA GLU A 64 -20.46 -8.13 2.51
C GLU A 64 -19.80 -7.97 3.89
N ASP A 65 -20.50 -7.37 4.86
CA ASP A 65 -20.25 -7.68 6.29
C ASP A 65 -21.35 -7.19 7.28
N LYS A 66 -22.65 -7.27 6.94
CA LYS A 66 -23.75 -7.12 7.93
C LYS A 66 -25.01 -7.92 7.55
N VAL A 67 -24.87 -9.22 7.27
CA VAL A 67 -26.01 -10.16 7.27
C VAL A 67 -25.64 -11.38 8.11
N ALA A 68 -25.47 -11.14 9.41
CA ALA A 68 -25.27 -12.18 10.42
C ALA A 68 -25.97 -11.78 11.73
N LYS A 69 -27.28 -11.56 11.66
CA LYS A 69 -28.26 -11.70 12.78
C LYS A 69 -29.68 -11.42 12.26
N GLU A 70 -30.66 -12.11 12.84
CA GLU A 70 -32.12 -11.95 12.65
C GLU A 70 -32.74 -12.55 11.38
N GLN A 71 -32.84 -13.88 11.29
CA GLN A 71 -33.94 -14.59 10.60
C GLN A 71 -33.87 -16.11 10.87
N SER A 72 -33.84 -16.49 12.14
CA SER A 72 -34.13 -17.88 12.55
C SER A 72 -34.73 -17.85 13.96
N SER A 73 -35.90 -17.22 14.09
CA SER A 73 -36.82 -17.36 15.22
C SER A 73 -38.09 -16.57 14.90
N ASN A 74 -38.97 -17.16 14.08
CA ASN A 74 -40.37 -17.42 14.44
C ASN A 74 -41.22 -17.72 13.21
N THR A 75 -41.87 -18.88 13.31
CA THR A 75 -43.17 -19.25 12.70
C THR A 75 -43.17 -19.57 11.21
#